data_AF-A0A2G9R5W9-F1
#
_entry.id   AF-A0A2G9R5W9-F1
#
_cell.length_a   1.000
_cell.length_b   1.000
_cell.length_c   1.000
_cell.angle_alpha   90.00
_cell.angle_beta   90.00
_cell.angle_gamma   90.00
#
_symmetry.space_group_name_H-M   'P 1'
#
loop_
_entity.id
_entity.type
_entity.pdbx_description
1 polymer ?
#
loop_
_entity_poly.entity_id
_entity_poly.type
_entity_poly.pdbx_seq_one_letter_code
_entity_poly.pdbx_strand_id
1 'polypeptide(L)'
;VKISYYISQGSDPVSSIILYVTSVAISLDVDVNRIGFVSRGMKNKDTWTWGPNGRGAILLVNCDRDRNSSGLPDNEDSEGTPNAADVKDMSPMFLTAEGPDEIFDDYRVILEIEPCDSKRLRVYRQGKFQFKHVLGMGKLGYEVQRKNRDEMKFYVEGLQFPDTEFSGLVYVKVKLQSTQDLVSSQ
;
A
#
# COMPACT_ATOMS: atom_id res chain seq x y z
N VAL A 1 -2.03 18.19 -24.22
CA VAL A 1 -2.59 19.55 -24.06
C VAL A 1 -1.80 20.51 -24.95
N LYS A 2 -2.45 21.34 -25.77
CA LYS A 2 -1.78 22.38 -26.56
C LYS A 2 -2.11 23.74 -25.97
N ILE A 3 -1.08 24.52 -25.66
CA ILE A 3 -1.19 25.89 -25.17
C ILE A 3 -0.73 26.80 -26.31
N SER A 4 -1.58 27.73 -26.73
CA SER A 4 -1.28 28.66 -27.82
C SER A 4 -1.30 30.10 -27.29
N TYR A 5 -0.26 30.85 -27.62
CA TYR A 5 -0.09 32.24 -27.19
C TYR A 5 -0.51 33.18 -28.32
N TYR A 6 -1.27 34.22 -27.96
CA TYR A 6 -1.80 35.21 -28.90
C TYR A 6 -1.39 36.61 -28.44
N ILE A 7 -1.27 37.53 -29.40
CA ILE A 7 -1.12 38.96 -29.13
C ILE A 7 -2.43 39.67 -29.46
N SER A 8 -2.66 40.83 -28.86
CA SER A 8 -3.97 41.51 -28.81
C SER A 8 -4.63 41.82 -30.16
N GLN A 9 -3.87 41.85 -31.27
CA GLN A 9 -4.38 42.20 -32.60
C GLN A 9 -4.21 41.08 -33.65
N GLY A 10 -3.79 39.88 -33.27
CA GLY A 10 -3.59 38.75 -34.19
C GLY A 10 -4.63 37.65 -34.01
N SER A 11 -5.18 37.13 -35.12
CA SER A 11 -6.06 35.94 -35.11
C SER A 11 -5.28 34.63 -35.00
N ASP A 12 -4.01 34.63 -35.41
CA ASP A 12 -3.16 33.44 -35.40
C ASP A 12 -2.25 33.42 -34.17
N PRO A 13 -1.97 32.22 -33.61
CA PRO A 13 -1.10 32.09 -32.47
C PRO A 13 0.35 32.41 -32.84
N VAL A 14 1.00 33.27 -32.06
CA VAL A 14 2.42 33.62 -32.25
C VAL A 14 3.37 32.52 -31.79
N SER A 15 2.91 31.63 -30.91
CA SER A 15 3.65 30.46 -30.44
C SER A 15 2.71 29.40 -29.89
N SER A 16 3.18 28.17 -29.77
CA SER A 16 2.45 27.09 -29.09
C SER A 16 3.40 26.12 -28.40
N ILE A 17 2.95 25.57 -27.27
CA ILE A 17 3.63 24.50 -26.52
C ILE A 17 2.70 23.29 -26.46
N ILE A 18 3.28 22.10 -26.58
CA ILE A 18 2.57 20.83 -26.42
C ILE A 18 3.05 20.18 -25.12
N LEU A 19 2.10 19.89 -24.24
CA LEU A 19 2.29 19.09 -23.03
C LEU A 19 1.72 17.68 -23.27
N TYR A 20 2.59 16.67 -23.19
CA TYR A 20 2.20 15.26 -23.19
C TYR A 20 1.94 14.83 -21.74
N VAL A 21 0.83 14.13 -21.51
CA VAL A 21 0.42 13.66 -20.18
C VAL A 21 0.12 12.18 -20.26
N THR A 22 0.77 11.39 -19.40
CA THR A 22 0.44 9.98 -19.19
C THR A 22 -0.37 9.87 -17.91
N SER A 23 -1.59 9.35 -18.01
CA SER A 23 -2.44 9.14 -16.83
C SER A 23 -2.19 7.75 -16.26
N VAL A 24 -2.03 7.69 -14.95
CA VAL A 24 -1.94 6.44 -14.18
C VAL A 24 -2.92 6.51 -13.01
N ALA A 25 -3.47 5.37 -12.61
CA ALA A 25 -4.32 5.25 -11.44
C ALA A 25 -3.59 4.40 -10.39
N ILE A 26 -3.26 5.02 -9.24
CA ILE A 26 -2.61 4.36 -8.12
C ILE A 26 -3.47 4.57 -6.89
N SER A 27 -3.87 3.47 -6.26
CA SER A 27 -4.73 3.51 -5.07
C SER A 27 -4.41 2.34 -4.16
N LEU A 28 -4.20 2.64 -2.87
CA LEU A 28 -4.07 1.65 -1.80
C LEU A 28 -5.36 1.67 -0.97
N ASP A 29 -6.01 0.52 -0.89
CA ASP A 29 -7.42 0.40 -0.50
C ASP A 29 -7.56 -0.57 0.66
N VAL A 30 -8.31 -0.15 1.68
CA VAL A 30 -8.59 -0.90 2.92
C VAL A 30 -10.08 -0.80 3.28
N ASP A 31 -10.56 -1.61 4.20
CA ASP A 31 -11.96 -1.57 4.66
C ASP A 31 -12.22 -0.37 5.58
N VAL A 32 -12.32 0.82 4.98
CA VAL A 32 -12.51 2.09 5.69
C VAL A 32 -13.87 2.16 6.40
N ASN A 33 -14.88 1.45 5.90
CA ASN A 33 -16.26 1.52 6.39
C ASN A 33 -16.60 0.41 7.39
N ARG A 34 -15.67 -0.52 7.65
CA ARG A 34 -15.81 -1.61 8.63
C ARG A 34 -16.98 -2.54 8.30
N ILE A 35 -17.11 -2.90 7.02
CA ILE A 35 -18.18 -3.75 6.50
C ILE A 35 -17.74 -5.19 6.20
N GLY A 36 -16.48 -5.54 6.51
CA GLY A 36 -15.91 -6.86 6.32
C GLY A 36 -15.31 -7.09 4.93
N PHE A 37 -15.30 -6.08 4.06
CA PHE A 37 -14.65 -6.13 2.75
C PHE A 37 -14.17 -4.77 2.29
N VAL A 38 -13.14 -4.77 1.44
CA VAL A 38 -12.52 -3.54 0.96
C VAL A 38 -13.33 -2.96 -0.20
N SER A 39 -13.83 -1.74 -0.03
CA SER A 39 -14.43 -0.95 -1.11
C SER A 39 -13.36 -0.16 -1.87
N ARG A 40 -13.43 -0.14 -3.22
CA ARG A 40 -12.45 0.58 -4.05
C ARG A 40 -12.74 2.06 -4.17
N GLY A 41 -11.69 2.87 -4.33
CA GLY A 41 -11.83 4.30 -4.67
C GLY A 41 -12.42 5.18 -3.55
N MET A 42 -12.44 4.67 -2.32
CA MET A 42 -12.85 5.46 -1.14
C MET A 42 -11.97 6.70 -0.98
N LYS A 43 -12.46 7.75 -0.30
CA LYS A 43 -11.68 8.95 0.03
C LYS A 43 -11.26 8.94 1.49
N ASN A 44 -10.21 9.70 1.83
CA ASN A 44 -9.73 9.93 3.20
C ASN A 44 -9.40 8.62 3.96
N LYS A 45 -8.78 7.67 3.25
CA LYS A 45 -8.38 6.35 3.79
C LYS A 45 -7.21 6.43 4.77
N ASP A 46 -6.60 7.61 4.90
CA ASP A 46 -5.47 7.99 5.72
C ASP A 46 -5.87 8.53 7.11
N THR A 47 -7.16 8.56 7.41
CA THR A 47 -7.70 9.04 8.69
C THR A 47 -8.44 7.95 9.43
N TRP A 48 -8.44 8.04 10.76
CA TRP A 48 -9.17 7.12 11.63
C TRP A 48 -9.99 7.89 12.66
N THR A 49 -11.29 7.61 12.77
CA THR A 49 -12.20 8.32 13.66
C THR A 49 -13.12 7.37 14.44
N TRP A 50 -13.41 7.76 15.68
CA TRP A 50 -14.30 7.05 16.60
C TRP A 50 -15.78 7.29 16.29
N GLY A 51 -16.63 6.44 16.85
CA GLY A 51 -18.09 6.58 16.83
C GLY A 51 -18.79 5.82 15.69
N PRO A 52 -20.13 5.83 15.67
CA PRO A 52 -20.94 5.06 14.72
C PRO A 52 -20.78 5.53 13.27
N ASN A 53 -20.40 6.79 13.05
CA ASN A 53 -20.05 7.35 11.73
C ASN A 53 -18.54 7.41 11.51
N GLY A 54 -17.76 6.83 12.42
CA GLY A 54 -16.32 6.78 12.37
C GLY A 54 -15.83 5.95 11.18
N ARG A 55 -14.65 6.31 10.68
CA ARG A 55 -14.02 5.67 9.51
C ARG A 55 -12.61 5.23 9.83
N GLY A 56 -12.06 4.42 8.95
CA GLY A 56 -10.71 3.89 9.04
C GLY A 56 -10.74 2.39 9.29
N ALA A 57 -9.81 1.70 8.63
CA ALA A 57 -9.66 0.26 8.74
C ALA A 57 -9.26 -0.14 10.17
N ILE A 58 -9.57 -1.39 10.52
CA ILE A 58 -9.22 -2.00 11.79
C ILE A 58 -8.16 -3.05 11.51
N LEU A 59 -7.25 -3.25 12.45
CA LEU A 59 -6.21 -4.27 12.40
C LEU A 59 -6.22 -5.05 13.72
N LEU A 60 -6.21 -6.37 13.65
CA LEU A 60 -6.09 -7.24 14.82
C LEU A 60 -4.62 -7.51 15.12
N VAL A 61 -4.29 -7.60 16.42
CA VAL A 61 -3.01 -8.18 16.83
C VAL A 61 -3.16 -9.70 16.76
N ASN A 62 -2.34 -10.34 15.94
CA ASN A 62 -2.46 -11.76 15.59
C ASN A 62 -1.80 -12.67 16.65
N CYS A 63 -2.28 -12.57 17.89
CA CYS A 63 -1.64 -13.14 19.08
C CYS A 63 -2.15 -14.53 19.47
N ASP A 64 -2.95 -15.16 18.61
CA ASP A 64 -3.32 -16.55 18.76
C ASP A 64 -2.30 -17.44 18.05
N ARG A 65 -2.74 -18.64 17.65
CA ARG A 65 -1.83 -19.67 17.17
C ARG A 65 -2.57 -20.67 16.32
N ASP A 66 -2.64 -20.37 15.03
CA ASP A 66 -3.35 -21.16 14.05
C ASP A 66 -2.55 -22.33 13.48
N ARG A 67 -1.27 -22.38 13.80
CA ARG A 67 -0.39 -23.47 13.41
C ARG A 67 -0.32 -24.46 14.57
N ASN A 68 -0.45 -25.75 14.26
CA ASN A 68 -0.25 -26.89 15.19
C ASN A 68 1.23 -27.10 15.60
N SER A 69 1.94 -25.97 15.66
CA SER A 69 3.27 -25.70 16.16
C SER A 69 3.54 -26.15 17.60
N SER A 70 4.80 -26.32 18.02
CA SER A 70 5.23 -26.07 19.41
C SER A 70 5.92 -24.69 19.58
N GLY A 71 5.93 -23.85 18.53
CA GLY A 71 6.48 -22.47 18.53
C GLY A 71 5.64 -21.34 19.14
N LEU A 72 6.05 -20.10 18.87
CA LEU A 72 5.46 -18.86 19.38
C LEU A 72 4.06 -18.57 18.79
N PRO A 73 3.31 -17.59 19.35
CA PRO A 73 2.14 -17.00 18.69
C PRO A 73 2.46 -16.46 17.28
N ASP A 74 1.45 -16.34 16.42
CA ASP A 74 1.66 -16.01 15.01
C ASP A 74 2.33 -14.63 14.81
N ASN A 75 1.97 -13.62 15.61
CA ASN A 75 2.60 -12.30 15.59
C ASN A 75 4.08 -12.28 16.07
N GLU A 76 4.50 -13.26 16.85
CA GLU A 76 5.87 -13.34 17.41
C GLU A 76 6.78 -14.27 16.61
N ASP A 77 6.22 -15.02 15.66
CA ASP A 77 7.03 -15.93 14.87
C ASP A 77 8.06 -15.18 14.03
N SER A 78 9.24 -15.77 13.86
CA SER A 78 10.35 -15.02 13.30
C SER A 78 10.27 -14.85 11.78
N GLU A 79 9.58 -15.73 11.03
CA GLU A 79 9.28 -15.64 9.58
C GLU A 79 8.41 -16.81 9.09
N GLY A 80 7.54 -17.36 9.95
CA GLY A 80 6.74 -18.50 9.53
C GLY A 80 5.72 -18.05 8.48
N THR A 81 5.66 -18.73 7.33
CA THR A 81 4.72 -18.32 6.27
C THR A 81 3.28 -18.61 6.73
N PRO A 82 2.36 -17.61 6.66
CA PRO A 82 0.98 -17.82 7.07
C PRO A 82 0.32 -19.00 6.40
N ASN A 83 -0.46 -19.75 7.19
CA ASN A 83 -1.32 -20.80 6.67
C ASN A 83 -2.71 -20.22 6.34
N ALA A 84 -3.64 -21.06 5.86
CA ALA A 84 -4.98 -20.58 5.47
C ALA A 84 -5.89 -20.19 6.66
N ALA A 85 -5.56 -20.60 7.88
CA ALA A 85 -6.28 -20.19 9.08
C ALA A 85 -5.79 -18.80 9.52
N ASP A 86 -4.48 -18.66 9.71
CA ASP A 86 -3.76 -17.44 10.15
C ASP A 86 -4.10 -16.21 9.29
N VAL A 87 -4.27 -16.42 7.98
CA VAL A 87 -4.64 -15.34 7.05
C VAL A 87 -6.04 -14.77 7.30
N LYS A 88 -6.91 -15.47 8.02
CA LYS A 88 -8.27 -15.00 8.35
C LYS A 88 -8.29 -13.95 9.43
N ASP A 89 -7.27 -13.91 10.28
CA ASP A 89 -7.09 -12.89 11.33
C ASP A 89 -6.49 -11.61 10.76
N MET A 90 -5.92 -11.70 9.56
CA MET A 90 -5.31 -10.58 8.86
C MET A 90 -6.33 -9.70 8.13
N SER A 91 -6.03 -8.40 8.10
CA SER A 91 -6.83 -7.42 7.39
C SER A 91 -6.40 -7.31 5.92
N PRO A 92 -7.35 -7.35 4.96
CA PRO A 92 -7.02 -7.24 3.54
C PRO A 92 -6.68 -5.80 3.15
N MET A 93 -5.68 -5.65 2.29
CA MET A 93 -5.30 -4.39 1.68
C MET A 93 -5.07 -4.60 0.18
N PHE A 94 -5.58 -3.73 -0.67
CA PHE A 94 -5.53 -3.88 -2.12
C PHE A 94 -4.81 -2.72 -2.77
N LEU A 95 -3.90 -3.02 -3.68
CA LEU A 95 -3.22 -2.03 -4.52
C LEU A 95 -3.72 -2.13 -5.95
N THR A 96 -4.25 -1.02 -6.45
CA THR A 96 -4.48 -0.77 -7.87
C THR A 96 -3.34 0.08 -8.41
N ALA A 97 -2.74 -0.34 -9.52
CA ALA A 97 -1.68 0.37 -10.23
C ALA A 97 -1.88 0.20 -11.75
N GLU A 98 -2.76 1.03 -12.31
CA GLU A 98 -3.19 0.97 -13.71
C GLU A 98 -2.56 2.09 -14.54
N GLY A 99 -2.21 1.77 -15.78
CA GLY A 99 -1.60 2.69 -16.74
C GLY A 99 -0.94 1.93 -17.89
N PRO A 100 -0.41 2.65 -18.89
CA PRO A 100 0.47 2.06 -19.92
C PRO A 100 1.61 1.28 -19.26
N ASP A 101 2.12 0.24 -19.91
CA ASP A 101 3.09 -0.62 -19.24
C ASP A 101 4.48 0.02 -19.16
N GLU A 102 4.79 0.83 -20.17
CA GLU A 102 6.05 1.54 -20.37
C GLU A 102 6.33 2.57 -19.28
N ILE A 103 5.30 3.16 -18.65
CA ILE A 103 5.52 4.12 -17.56
C ILE A 103 6.16 3.44 -16.35
N PHE A 104 5.94 2.13 -16.16
CA PHE A 104 6.47 1.39 -15.03
C PHE A 104 7.87 0.84 -15.26
N ASP A 105 8.46 1.07 -16.44
CA ASP A 105 9.89 0.86 -16.68
C ASP A 105 10.71 2.02 -16.08
N ASP A 106 10.16 3.23 -16.14
CA ASP A 106 10.79 4.46 -15.63
C ASP A 106 10.32 4.87 -14.23
N TYR A 107 9.23 4.27 -13.74
CA TYR A 107 8.67 4.54 -12.41
C TYR A 107 8.32 3.26 -11.66
N ARG A 108 8.68 3.21 -10.39
CA ARG A 108 8.41 2.07 -9.51
C ARG A 108 7.28 2.37 -8.55
N VAL A 109 6.40 1.39 -8.34
CA VAL A 109 5.41 1.44 -7.27
C VAL A 109 6.00 0.78 -6.03
N ILE A 110 6.09 1.53 -4.94
CA ILE A 110 6.72 1.09 -3.70
C ILE A 110 5.70 1.20 -2.59
N LEU A 111 5.49 0.10 -1.85
CA LEU A 111 4.84 0.17 -0.55
C LEU A 111 5.90 0.47 0.51
N GLU A 112 5.59 1.34 1.46
CA GLU A 112 6.49 1.65 2.57
C GLU A 112 5.75 1.76 3.91
N ILE A 113 6.53 1.59 4.97
CA ILE A 113 6.14 1.88 6.35
C ILE A 113 7.23 2.69 7.03
N GLU A 114 6.84 3.47 8.03
CA GLU A 114 7.82 4.15 8.86
C GLU A 114 8.60 3.15 9.74
N PRO A 115 9.85 3.47 10.13
CA PRO A 115 10.63 2.62 11.03
C PRO A 115 9.91 2.26 12.33
N CYS A 116 9.10 3.16 12.89
CA CYS A 116 8.33 2.91 14.11
C CYS A 116 7.24 1.84 13.89
N ASP A 117 6.64 1.79 12.70
CA ASP A 117 5.57 0.85 12.37
C ASP A 117 6.11 -0.53 12.00
N SER A 118 7.40 -0.65 11.69
CA SER A 118 8.05 -1.92 11.37
C SER A 118 7.98 -2.97 12.48
N LYS A 119 7.84 -2.56 13.74
CA LYS A 119 7.67 -3.46 14.89
C LYS A 119 6.21 -3.66 15.29
N ARG A 120 5.28 -2.97 14.62
CA ARG A 120 3.85 -2.90 14.99
C ARG A 120 2.94 -3.60 14.00
N LEU A 121 3.40 -3.80 12.76
CA LEU A 121 2.66 -4.51 11.74
C LEU A 121 3.59 -5.40 10.91
N ARG A 122 2.98 -6.38 10.25
CA ARG A 122 3.61 -7.17 9.20
C ARG A 122 2.66 -7.32 8.02
N VAL A 123 3.22 -7.30 6.80
CA VAL A 123 2.45 -7.40 5.56
C VAL A 123 2.93 -8.58 4.75
N TYR A 124 1.98 -9.37 4.27
CA TYR A 124 2.21 -10.47 3.35
C TYR A 124 1.52 -10.25 2.01
N ARG A 125 2.11 -10.83 0.97
CA ARG A 125 1.53 -10.95 -0.37
C ARG A 125 1.31 -12.42 -0.69
N GLN A 126 0.16 -12.78 -1.26
CA GLN A 126 -0.03 -14.12 -1.83
C GLN A 126 0.95 -14.34 -2.99
N GLY A 127 1.87 -15.29 -2.83
CA GLY A 127 2.67 -15.84 -3.92
C GLY A 127 1.99 -17.04 -4.57
N LYS A 128 2.65 -17.65 -5.57
CA LYS A 128 2.13 -18.80 -6.32
C LYS A 128 1.88 -20.03 -5.43
N PHE A 129 2.74 -20.26 -4.45
CA PHE A 129 2.72 -21.46 -3.60
C PHE A 129 2.63 -21.15 -2.10
N GLN A 130 2.96 -19.93 -1.70
CA GLN A 130 3.07 -19.53 -0.31
C GLN A 130 2.92 -18.02 -0.17
N PHE A 131 2.63 -17.54 1.04
CA PHE A 131 2.66 -16.11 1.34
C PHE A 131 4.11 -15.61 1.43
N LYS A 132 4.34 -14.42 0.90
CA LYS A 132 5.64 -13.74 0.96
C LYS A 132 5.53 -12.57 1.94
N HIS A 133 6.37 -12.57 2.97
CA HIS A 133 6.56 -11.43 3.86
C HIS A 133 7.22 -10.27 3.09
N VAL A 134 6.56 -9.11 3.05
CA VAL A 134 6.98 -7.95 2.24
C VAL A 134 7.28 -6.68 3.05
N LEU A 135 6.62 -6.44 4.18
CA LEU A 135 6.87 -5.30 5.07
C LEU A 135 6.75 -5.72 6.54
N GLY A 136 7.44 -5.01 7.43
CA GLY A 136 7.51 -5.31 8.86
C GLY A 136 8.81 -6.02 9.23
N MET A 137 9.09 -6.11 10.54
CA MET A 137 10.26 -6.79 11.11
C MET A 137 11.59 -6.41 10.43
N GLY A 138 11.81 -5.10 10.22
CA GLY A 138 12.99 -4.55 9.55
C GLY A 138 12.84 -4.33 8.04
N LYS A 139 11.81 -4.87 7.39
CA LYS A 139 11.49 -4.58 5.97
C LYS A 139 10.63 -3.32 5.89
N LEU A 140 11.24 -2.20 5.51
CA LEU A 140 10.57 -0.88 5.48
C LEU A 140 9.94 -0.55 4.12
N GLY A 141 10.38 -1.19 3.05
CA GLY A 141 9.92 -0.91 1.70
C GLY A 141 9.81 -2.17 0.86
N TYR A 142 8.84 -2.18 -0.05
CA TYR A 142 8.60 -3.28 -0.98
C TYR A 142 8.26 -2.74 -2.37
N GLU A 143 9.14 -3.01 -3.33
CA GLU A 143 8.89 -2.74 -4.74
C GLU A 143 7.88 -3.73 -5.31
N VAL A 144 6.79 -3.19 -5.85
CA VAL A 144 5.67 -3.96 -6.33
C VAL A 144 5.95 -4.45 -7.75
N GLN A 145 6.18 -5.75 -7.89
CA GLN A 145 6.30 -6.39 -9.20
C GLN A 145 4.92 -6.49 -9.87
N ARG A 146 4.70 -5.62 -10.86
CA ARG A 146 3.52 -5.59 -11.72
C ARG A 146 3.71 -6.58 -12.87
N LYS A 147 3.29 -7.82 -12.67
CA LYS A 147 3.38 -8.88 -13.69
C LYS A 147 2.16 -8.88 -14.62
N ASN A 148 1.00 -8.53 -14.10
CA ASN A 148 -0.26 -8.38 -14.82
C ASN A 148 -0.89 -7.05 -14.36
N ARG A 149 -1.81 -6.48 -15.15
CA ARG A 149 -2.63 -5.31 -14.74
C ARG A 149 -3.66 -5.64 -13.65
N ASP A 150 -3.43 -6.74 -12.93
CA ASP A 150 -4.30 -7.24 -11.90
C ASP A 150 -4.08 -6.46 -10.61
N GLU A 151 -5.18 -6.23 -9.92
CA GLU A 151 -5.20 -5.76 -8.55
C GLU A 151 -4.39 -6.70 -7.64
N MET A 152 -3.58 -6.11 -6.76
CA MET A 152 -2.70 -6.88 -5.86
C MET A 152 -3.25 -6.88 -4.45
N LYS A 153 -3.53 -8.07 -3.93
CA LYS A 153 -3.99 -8.27 -2.56
C LYS A 153 -2.83 -8.53 -1.61
N PHE A 154 -2.88 -7.84 -0.48
CA PHE A 154 -2.01 -7.96 0.67
C PHE A 154 -2.83 -8.31 1.91
N TYR A 155 -2.15 -8.89 2.90
CA TYR A 155 -2.69 -9.30 4.18
C TYR A 155 -1.84 -8.68 5.26
N VAL A 156 -2.48 -7.97 6.19
CA VAL A 156 -1.80 -7.19 7.23
C VAL A 156 -2.18 -7.75 8.59
N GLU A 157 -1.18 -8.00 9.43
CA GLU A 157 -1.36 -8.34 10.85
C GLU A 157 -0.75 -7.27 11.75
N GLY A 158 -1.34 -7.08 12.92
CA GLY A 158 -0.77 -6.29 14.00
C GLY A 158 0.17 -7.15 14.86
N LEU A 159 1.27 -6.55 15.30
CA LEU A 159 2.28 -7.23 16.10
C LEU A 159 2.27 -6.84 17.57
N GLN A 160 1.72 -5.67 17.89
CA GLN A 160 1.73 -5.07 19.22
C GLN A 160 0.39 -4.41 19.52
N PHE A 161 -0.11 -4.57 20.74
CA PHE A 161 -1.27 -3.82 21.23
C PHE A 161 -0.90 -2.35 21.48
N PRO A 162 -1.87 -1.42 21.42
CA PRO A 162 -1.66 -0.05 21.88
C PRO A 162 -1.14 -0.04 23.33
N ASP A 163 -0.20 0.85 23.63
CA ASP A 163 0.41 1.01 24.95
C ASP A 163 0.76 2.49 25.21
N THR A 164 1.60 2.75 26.22
CA THR A 164 1.99 4.12 26.59
C THR A 164 2.73 4.88 25.48
N GLU A 165 3.46 4.17 24.62
CA GLU A 165 4.29 4.73 23.53
C GLU A 165 3.68 4.48 22.14
N PHE A 166 2.54 3.79 22.08
CA PHE A 166 1.87 3.44 20.83
C PHE A 166 0.35 3.67 20.92
N SER A 167 -0.14 4.65 20.14
CA SER A 167 -1.56 5.01 20.07
C SER A 167 -2.48 3.95 19.43
N GLY A 168 -1.91 2.91 18.82
CA GLY A 168 -2.66 1.95 18.00
C GLY A 168 -2.77 2.29 16.52
N LEU A 169 -2.32 3.48 16.09
CA LEU A 169 -2.37 3.89 14.69
C LEU A 169 -1.08 3.52 13.95
N VAL A 170 -1.24 2.82 12.82
CA VAL A 170 -0.15 2.47 11.91
C VAL A 170 -0.47 2.91 10.48
N TYR A 171 0.54 3.16 9.68
CA TYR A 171 0.39 3.65 8.31
C TYR A 171 1.20 2.82 7.32
N VAL A 172 0.53 2.36 6.26
CA VAL A 172 1.18 1.83 5.06
C VAL A 172 0.94 2.82 3.93
N LYS A 173 2.01 3.25 3.27
CA LYS A 173 1.95 4.21 2.18
C LYS A 173 2.28 3.54 0.87
N VAL A 174 1.74 4.08 -0.22
CA VAL A 174 2.16 3.74 -1.60
C VAL A 174 2.79 4.97 -2.23
N LYS A 175 3.91 4.77 -2.92
CA LYS A 175 4.62 5.79 -3.69
C LYS A 175 4.79 5.34 -5.13
N LEU A 176 4.70 6.30 -6.05
CA LEU A 176 5.23 6.17 -7.40
C LEU A 176 6.53 6.97 -7.45
N GLN A 177 7.65 6.29 -7.67
CA GLN A 177 8.97 6.91 -7.62
C GLN A 177 9.69 6.74 -8.95
N SER A 178 10.30 7.81 -9.47
CA SER A 178 11.13 7.71 -10.67
C SER A 178 12.36 6.86 -10.41
N THR A 179 12.76 6.04 -11.38
CA THR A 179 13.99 5.26 -11.32
C THR A 179 15.25 6.12 -11.35
N GLN A 180 15.17 7.35 -11.89
CA GLN A 180 16.30 8.28 -11.94
C GLN A 180 16.64 8.88 -10.56
N ASP A 181 15.63 9.08 -9.71
CA ASP A 181 15.80 9.59 -8.34
C ASP A 181 16.49 8.55 -7.42
N LEU A 182 16.50 7.28 -7.81
CA LEU A 182 17.19 6.22 -7.06
C LEU A 182 18.71 6.24 -7.30
N VAL A 183 19.14 6.64 -8.50
CA VAL A 183 20.56 6.68 -8.89
C VAL A 183 21.31 7.85 -8.25
N SER A 184 20.59 8.92 -7.87
CA SER A 184 21.17 10.11 -7.23
C SER A 184 21.28 10.01 -5.70
N SER A 185 20.85 8.88 -5.12
CA SER A 185 20.91 8.60 -3.67
C SER A 185 21.94 7.52 -3.28
N GLN A 186 22.79 7.09 -4.22
CA GLN A 186 23.98 6.25 -3.99
C GLN A 186 25.25 7.06 -4.30
#